data_AF-A0A9Q3F3K4-F1
#
_entry.id   AF-A0A9Q3F3K4-F1
#
_cell.length_a   1.000
_cell.length_b   1.000
_cell.length_c   1.000
_cell.angle_alpha   90.00
_cell.angle_beta   90.00
_cell.angle_gamma   90.00
#
_symmetry.space_group_name_H-M   'P 1'
#
loop_
_entity.id
_entity.type
_entity.pdbx_description
1 polymer ?
#
loop_
_entity_poly.entity_id
_entity_poly.type
_entity_poly.pdbx_seq_one_letter_code
_entity_poly.pdbx_strand_id
1 'polypeptide(L)'
;MTNCKPVATALMPNTHLEVASEEDKKHFSALNVNYCSAIGSLSYFSTATRPNLSFAVSALSHFLESPGTQNWHAFLHVLEYLKGTCSIGLTYCRNNQELPTAYSDAGWGN
;
A
#
# COMPACT_ATOMS: atom_id res chain seq x y z
N MET A 1 -3.79 2.51 15.55
CA MET A 1 -3.14 1.27 15.03
C MET A 1 -2.97 0.17 16.09
N THR A 2 -3.48 0.32 17.31
CA THR A 2 -3.26 -0.63 18.42
C THR A 2 -3.96 -1.99 18.21
N ASN A 3 -5.14 -2.03 17.58
CA ASN A 3 -5.95 -3.25 17.42
C ASN A 3 -6.11 -3.80 15.98
N CYS A 4 -5.39 -3.29 14.98
CA CYS A 4 -5.48 -3.81 13.60
C CYS A 4 -4.81 -5.18 13.45
N LYS A 5 -5.40 -6.10 12.67
CA LYS A 5 -4.81 -7.42 12.38
C LYS A 5 -3.79 -7.27 11.25
N PRO A 6 -2.56 -7.79 11.39
CA PRO A 6 -1.57 -7.69 10.33
C PRO A 6 -1.94 -8.60 9.15
N VAL A 7 -1.69 -8.14 7.93
CA VAL A 7 -1.89 -8.91 6.69
C VAL A 7 -0.56 -9.11 5.98
N ALA A 8 -0.44 -10.18 5.19
CA ALA A 8 0.80 -10.59 4.54
C ALA A 8 1.07 -9.87 3.20
N THR A 9 0.04 -9.31 2.57
CA THR A 9 0.09 -8.68 1.25
C THR A 9 -0.23 -7.20 1.35
N ALA A 10 0.50 -6.35 0.62
CA ALA A 10 0.24 -4.91 0.59
C ALA A 10 -1.07 -4.57 -0.13
N LEU A 11 -1.42 -5.34 -1.16
CA LEU A 11 -2.70 -5.27 -1.86
C LEU A 11 -3.20 -6.70 -2.07
N MET A 12 -4.50 -6.91 -1.95
CA MET A 12 -5.10 -8.22 -2.18
C MET A 12 -4.87 -8.66 -3.65
N PRO A 13 -4.40 -9.90 -3.91
CA PRO A 13 -4.22 -10.40 -5.28
C PRO A 13 -5.54 -10.36 -6.05
N ASN A 14 -5.51 -10.02 -7.33
CA ASN A 14 -6.69 -9.89 -8.20
C ASN A 14 -7.72 -8.82 -7.75
N THR A 15 -7.29 -7.82 -6.97
CA THR A 15 -8.18 -6.69 -6.65
C THR A 15 -8.32 -5.79 -7.86
N HIS A 16 -9.50 -5.79 -8.47
CA HIS A 16 -9.89 -4.80 -9.45
C HIS A 16 -10.51 -3.62 -8.70
N LEU A 17 -9.78 -2.51 -8.63
CA LEU A 17 -10.34 -1.26 -8.10
C LEU A 17 -11.18 -0.64 -9.22
N GLU A 18 -12.47 -0.51 -8.97
CA GLU A 18 -13.41 0.04 -9.95
C GLU A 18 -13.76 1.49 -9.62
N VAL A 19 -14.24 2.20 -10.63
CA VAL A 19 -14.82 3.53 -10.43
C VAL A 19 -16.05 3.36 -9.56
N ALA A 20 -16.05 4.02 -8.41
CA ALA A 20 -17.14 3.93 -7.45
C ALA A 20 -18.45 4.50 -8.03
N SER A 21 -19.59 3.93 -7.63
CA SER A 21 -20.90 4.51 -7.94
C SER A 21 -21.09 5.86 -7.23
N GLU A 22 -22.01 6.68 -7.72
CA GLU A 22 -22.31 7.99 -7.12
C GLU A 22 -22.81 7.86 -5.67
N GLU A 23 -23.54 6.79 -5.34
CA GLU A 23 -23.97 6.49 -3.97
C GLU A 23 -22.76 6.21 -3.05
N ASP A 24 -21.79 5.44 -3.54
CA ASP A 24 -20.58 5.09 -2.80
C ASP A 24 -19.67 6.29 -2.60
N LYS A 25 -19.53 7.16 -3.61
CA LYS A 25 -18.81 8.44 -3.49
C LYS A 25 -19.44 9.32 -2.43
N LYS A 26 -20.77 9.40 -2.39
CA LYS A 26 -21.50 10.16 -1.37
C LYS A 26 -21.28 9.58 0.03
N HIS A 27 -21.32 8.26 0.16
CA HIS A 27 -21.04 7.59 1.42
C HIS A 27 -19.59 7.81 1.87
N PHE A 28 -18.62 7.76 0.95
CA PHE A 28 -17.22 8.07 1.26
C PHE A 28 -17.03 9.54 1.67
N SER A 29 -17.65 10.48 0.96
CA SER A 29 -17.60 11.91 1.29
C SER A 29 -18.11 12.19 2.72
N ALA A 30 -19.12 11.44 3.17
CA ALA A 30 -19.64 11.53 4.54
C ALA A 30 -18.63 11.10 5.62
N LEU A 31 -17.59 10.34 5.27
CA LEU A 31 -16.50 9.99 6.21
C LEU A 31 -15.59 11.19 6.52
N ASN A 32 -15.65 12.26 5.72
CA ASN A 32 -14.87 13.49 5.88
C ASN A 32 -13.35 13.23 5.96
N VAL A 33 -12.86 12.30 5.14
CA VAL A 33 -11.44 11.91 5.09
C VAL A 33 -10.76 12.56 3.88
N ASN A 34 -9.57 13.13 4.10
CA ASN A 34 -8.72 13.60 3.01
C ASN A 34 -7.94 12.44 2.38
N TYR A 35 -8.52 11.81 1.37
CA TYR A 35 -7.91 10.69 0.66
C TYR A 35 -6.56 11.06 0.02
N CYS A 36 -6.45 12.25 -0.58
CA CYS A 36 -5.23 12.68 -1.25
C CYS A 36 -4.03 12.79 -0.29
N SER A 37 -4.26 13.38 0.89
CA SER A 37 -3.23 13.46 1.94
C SER A 37 -2.82 12.06 2.46
N ALA A 38 -3.79 11.14 2.57
CA ALA A 38 -3.54 9.77 3.00
C ALA A 38 -2.64 9.02 1.99
N ILE A 39 -2.94 9.11 0.69
CA ILE A 39 -2.11 8.53 -0.38
C ILE A 39 -0.75 9.21 -0.46
N GLY A 40 -0.66 10.53 -0.29
CA GLY A 40 0.62 11.25 -0.25
C GLY A 40 1.55 10.73 0.86
N SER A 41 0.99 10.45 2.04
CA SER A 41 1.75 9.84 3.15
C SER A 41 2.26 8.44 2.79
N LEU A 42 1.42 7.63 2.13
CA LEU A 42 1.79 6.29 1.66
C LEU A 42 2.89 6.34 0.58
N SER A 43 2.82 7.31 -0.33
CA SER A 43 3.82 7.57 -1.37
C SER A 43 5.19 7.92 -0.78
N TYR A 44 5.21 8.71 0.29
CA TYR A 44 6.44 8.99 1.02
C TYR A 44 7.06 7.69 1.59
N PHE A 45 6.28 6.83 2.24
CA PHE A 45 6.79 5.54 2.71
C PHE A 45 7.34 4.67 1.59
N SER A 46 6.62 4.62 0.46
CA SER A 46 7.03 3.86 -0.73
C SER A 46 8.39 4.31 -1.28
N THR A 47 8.61 5.61 -1.32
CA THR A 47 9.83 6.20 -1.87
C THR A 47 11.00 6.11 -0.89
N ALA A 48 10.75 6.33 0.41
CA ALA A 48 11.82 6.46 1.39
C ALA A 48 12.28 5.13 1.99
N THR A 49 11.34 4.22 2.29
CA THR A 49 11.64 3.07 3.18
C THR A 49 11.11 1.73 2.70
N ARG A 50 10.04 1.72 1.89
CA ARG A 50 9.29 0.50 1.55
C ARG A 50 8.90 0.44 0.08
N PRO A 51 9.86 0.18 -0.82
CA PRO A 51 9.63 0.16 -2.27
C PRO A 51 8.60 -0.90 -2.71
N ASN A 52 8.39 -1.94 -1.89
CA ASN A 52 7.36 -2.97 -2.07
C ASN A 52 5.91 -2.43 -2.06
N LEU A 53 5.70 -1.19 -1.60
CA LEU A 53 4.38 -0.53 -1.63
C LEU A 53 4.08 0.18 -2.95
N SER A 54 5.07 0.35 -3.84
CA SER A 54 4.96 1.23 -5.02
C SER A 54 3.80 0.85 -5.91
N PHE A 55 3.55 -0.46 -6.09
CA PHE A 55 2.42 -0.95 -6.86
C PHE A 55 1.07 -0.57 -6.22
N ALA A 56 0.92 -0.79 -4.91
CA ALA A 56 -0.31 -0.47 -4.19
C ALA A 56 -0.58 1.04 -4.18
N VAL A 57 0.46 1.86 -3.96
CA VAL A 57 0.34 3.33 -4.02
C VAL A 57 -0.07 3.80 -5.40
N SER A 58 0.54 3.26 -6.45
CA SER A 58 0.21 3.60 -7.84
C SER A 58 -1.26 3.30 -8.15
N ALA A 59 -1.73 2.09 -7.82
CA ALA A 59 -3.11 1.68 -8.03
C ALA A 59 -4.12 2.58 -7.28
N LEU A 60 -3.84 2.92 -6.01
CA LEU A 60 -4.70 3.78 -5.21
C LEU A 60 -4.69 5.24 -5.68
N SER A 61 -3.60 5.70 -6.30
CA SER A 61 -3.44 7.07 -6.81
C SER A 61 -4.31 7.35 -8.04
N HIS A 62 -4.77 6.32 -8.74
CA HIS A 62 -5.71 6.50 -9.86
C HIS A 62 -7.07 7.10 -9.44
N PHE A 63 -7.43 7.00 -8.15
CA PHE A 63 -8.74 7.42 -7.64
C PHE A 63 -8.68 8.63 -6.70
N LEU A 64 -7.70 9.53 -6.90
CA LEU A 64 -7.51 10.71 -6.05
C LEU A 64 -8.65 11.74 -6.13
N GLU A 65 -9.23 11.93 -7.32
CA GLU A 65 -10.28 12.92 -7.57
C GLU A 65 -11.66 12.45 -7.11
N SER A 66 -11.93 11.14 -7.21
CA SER A 66 -13.22 10.54 -6.87
C SER A 66 -13.03 9.20 -6.15
N PRO A 67 -12.55 9.22 -4.90
CA PRO A 67 -12.39 8.02 -4.10
C PRO A 67 -13.75 7.39 -3.73
N GLY A 68 -13.74 6.07 -3.58
CA GLY A 68 -14.87 5.29 -3.12
C GLY A 68 -14.54 4.55 -1.82
N THR A 69 -15.56 3.95 -1.22
CA THR A 69 -15.43 3.11 -0.03
C THR A 69 -14.46 1.95 -0.25
N GLN A 70 -14.52 1.28 -1.41
CA GLN A 70 -13.61 0.18 -1.75
C GLN A 70 -12.14 0.63 -1.80
N ASN A 71 -11.87 1.81 -2.39
CA ASN A 71 -10.53 2.39 -2.44
C ASN A 71 -10.00 2.69 -1.04
N TRP A 72 -10.88 3.17 -0.14
CA TRP A 72 -10.53 3.38 1.26
C TRP A 72 -10.25 2.09 2.02
N HIS A 73 -11.02 1.03 1.78
CA HIS A 73 -10.74 -0.29 2.35
C HIS A 73 -9.39 -0.85 1.87
N ALA A 74 -9.06 -0.67 0.60
CA ALA A 74 -7.76 -1.05 0.06
C ALA A 74 -6.62 -0.25 0.70
N PHE A 75 -6.82 1.06 0.93
CA PHE A 75 -5.87 1.88 1.70
C PHE A 75 -5.67 1.35 3.13
N LEU A 76 -6.75 1.02 3.84
CA LEU A 76 -6.68 0.47 5.19
C LEU A 76 -5.95 -0.88 5.21
N HIS A 77 -6.13 -1.72 4.19
CA HIS A 77 -5.39 -2.98 4.04
C HIS A 77 -3.88 -2.75 3.91
N VAL A 78 -3.45 -1.71 3.18
CA VAL A 78 -2.03 -1.34 3.12
C VAL A 78 -1.51 -0.94 4.52
N LEU A 79 -2.31 -0.24 5.32
CA LEU A 79 -1.93 0.10 6.69
C LEU A 79 -1.81 -1.13 7.60
N GLU A 80 -2.68 -2.13 7.42
CA GLU A 80 -2.60 -3.41 8.11
C GLU A 80 -1.33 -4.19 7.73
N TYR A 81 -0.95 -4.14 6.46
CA TYR A 81 0.30 -4.72 5.98
C TYR A 81 1.52 -4.01 6.59
N LEU A 82 1.48 -2.68 6.62
CA LEU A 82 2.52 -1.86 7.24
C LEU A 82 2.71 -2.21 8.71
N LYS A 83 1.61 -2.44 9.44
CA LYS A 83 1.62 -2.89 10.83
C LYS A 83 2.32 -4.25 10.99
N GLY A 84 2.02 -5.21 10.13
CA GLY A 84 2.64 -6.54 10.16
C GLY A 84 4.13 -6.53 9.85
N THR A 85 4.58 -5.53 9.09
CA THR A 85 5.96 -5.43 8.61
C THR A 85 6.77 -4.35 9.34
N CYS A 86 6.26 -3.74 10.42
CA CYS A 86 6.96 -2.70 11.20
C CYS A 86 8.39 -3.07 11.61
N SER A 87 8.61 -4.33 11.97
CA SER A 87 9.91 -4.85 12.43
C SER A 87 10.82 -5.35 11.30
N ILE A 88 10.36 -5.31 10.04
CA ILE A 88 11.08 -5.81 8.87
C ILE A 88 11.71 -4.60 8.15
N GLY A 89 13.02 -4.66 7.92
CA GLY A 89 13.75 -3.60 7.22
C GLY A 89 15.17 -4.03 6.84
N LEU A 90 15.77 -3.31 5.90
CA LEU A 90 17.16 -3.50 5.50
C LEU A 90 18.08 -2.73 6.45
N THR A 91 19.01 -3.43 7.09
CA THR A 91 20.02 -2.80 7.95
C THR A 91 21.33 -2.70 7.16
N TYR A 92 21.75 -1.48 6.85
CA TYR A 92 23.05 -1.24 6.21
C TYR A 92 24.14 -1.19 7.29
N CYS A 93 24.92 -2.27 7.41
CA CYS A 93 26.08 -2.30 8.30
C CYS A 93 27.37 -2.13 7.50
N ARG A 94 28.31 -1.32 8.00
CA ARG A 94 29.64 -1.13 7.41
C ARG A 94 30.59 -2.32 7.62
N ASN A 95 30.14 -3.37 8.30
CA ASN A 95 30.97 -4.51 8.65
C ASN A 95 31.02 -5.55 7.52
N ASN A 96 32.25 -5.95 7.23
CA ASN A 96 32.71 -6.58 5.99
C ASN A 96 32.44 -8.09 5.89
N GLN A 97 31.30 -8.59 6.39
CA GLN A 97 31.12 -10.05 6.54
C GLN A 97 30.05 -10.68 5.66
N GLU A 98 28.97 -10.00 5.26
CA GLU A 98 28.00 -10.60 4.33
C GLU A 98 27.40 -9.53 3.40
N LEU A 99 27.67 -9.65 2.10
CA LEU A 99 26.99 -8.86 1.08
C LEU A 99 25.49 -9.27 1.05
N PRO A 100 24.55 -8.33 0.85
CA PRO A 100 23.14 -8.69 0.71
C PRO A 100 22.96 -9.62 -0.50
N THR A 101 22.44 -10.82 -0.25
CA THR A 101 22.08 -11.77 -1.30
C THR A 101 20.71 -11.40 -1.85
N ALA A 102 20.65 -11.04 -3.14
CA ALA A 102 19.42 -10.73 -3.84
C ALA A 102 19.04 -11.87 -4.79
N TYR A 103 17.79 -12.31 -4.72
CA TYR A 103 17.21 -13.26 -5.66
C TYR A 103 16.34 -12.49 -6.64
N SER A 104 16.55 -12.71 -7.94
CA SER A 104 15.72 -12.15 -9.01
C SER A 104 15.11 -13.33 -9.76
N ASP A 105 13.79 -13.48 -9.68
CA ASP A 105 13.06 -14.44 -10.50
C ASP A 105 12.53 -13.71 -11.74
N ALA A 106 12.94 -14.16 -12.92
CA ALA A 106 12.49 -13.64 -14.20
C ALA A 106 11.91 -14.80 -15.02
N GLY A 107 10.58 -14.87 -15.08
CA GLY A 107 9.86 -15.78 -15.97
C GLY A 107 9.33 -15.03 -17.19
N TRP A 108 9.61 -15.53 -18.39
CA TRP A 108 8.96 -15.12 -19.64
C TRP A 108 8.15 -16.28 -20.20
N GLY A 109 6.88 -16.03 -20.55
CA GLY A 109 6.06 -16.90 -21.36
C GLY A 109 5.52 -18.13 -20.62
N ASN A 110 4.31 -18.02 -20.09
CA ASN A 110 3.38 -19.15 -20.00
C ASN A 110 1.98 -18.66 -20.36
#